data_AF-A0A3N5J905-F1
#
_entry.id   AF-A0A3N5J905-F1
#
_cell.length_a   1.000
_cell.length_b   1.000
_cell.length_c   1.000
_cell.angle_alpha   90.00
_cell.angle_beta   90.00
_cell.angle_gamma   90.00
#
_symmetry.space_group_name_H-M   'P 1'
#
loop_
_entity.id
_entity.type
_entity.pdbx_description
1 polymer ?
#
loop_
_entity_poly.entity_id
_entity_poly.type
_entity_poly.pdbx_seq_one_letter_code
_entity_poly.pdbx_strand_id
1 'polypeptide(L)'
;MSYFMVDVEADGPIPADYSMICFAAWIAAHSRGRPQFISDNNGFDWQFVNWYFYHFIGRNPFGHSSVNLGSLYKGLVGDTLQNFKHLRKTPHTHHPLDDARGNAEAFLSMIEQYHLKI
;
A
#
# COMPACT_ATOMS: atom_id res chain seq x y z
N MET A 1 -6.09 13.75 1.20
CA MET A 1 -6.11 12.72 0.15
C MET A 1 -6.24 11.34 0.83
N SER A 2 -6.76 10.29 0.18
CA SER A 2 -6.85 8.96 0.82
C SER A 2 -5.68 8.07 0.40
N TYR A 3 -4.90 7.58 1.36
CA TYR A 3 -3.82 6.61 1.13
C TYR A 3 -4.28 5.22 1.52
N PHE A 4 -3.97 4.23 0.68
CA PHE A 4 -4.26 2.82 0.92
C PHE A 4 -2.94 2.07 1.01
N MET A 5 -2.64 1.58 2.21
CA MET A 5 -1.53 0.67 2.44
C MET A 5 -1.93 -0.71 1.92
N VAL A 6 -1.20 -1.22 0.94
CA VAL A 6 -1.52 -2.50 0.30
C VAL A 6 -0.31 -3.43 0.44
N ASP A 7 -0.60 -4.69 0.68
CA ASP A 7 0.37 -5.76 0.79
C ASP A 7 -0.24 -7.00 0.13
N VAL A 8 0.48 -7.59 -0.83
CA VAL A 8 0.03 -8.74 -1.62
C VAL A 8 0.93 -9.93 -1.33
N GLU A 9 0.33 -11.04 -0.92
CA GLU A 9 1.00 -12.33 -0.81
C GLU A 9 0.68 -13.22 -2.02
N ALA A 10 1.68 -14.00 -2.45
CA ALA A 10 1.64 -14.80 -3.68
C ALA A 10 1.36 -16.30 -3.44
N ASP A 11 1.25 -16.71 -2.18
CA ASP A 11 1.06 -18.10 -1.75
C ASP A 11 -0.42 -18.50 -1.62
N GLY A 12 -1.34 -17.53 -1.79
CA GLY A 12 -2.78 -17.73 -1.79
C GLY A 12 -3.38 -18.09 -3.16
N PRO A 13 -4.66 -18.49 -3.20
CA PRO A 13 -5.38 -18.64 -4.46
C PRO A 13 -5.47 -17.31 -5.21
N ILE A 14 -5.58 -17.37 -6.53
CA ILE A 14 -5.90 -16.18 -7.32
C ILE A 14 -7.21 -15.55 -6.81
N PRO A 15 -7.32 -14.21 -6.79
CA PRO A 15 -8.56 -13.51 -6.45
C PRO A 15 -9.76 -14.13 -7.19
N ALA A 16 -10.78 -14.53 -6.43
CA ALA A 16 -12.04 -15.02 -6.97
C ALA A 16 -12.74 -13.97 -7.84
N ASP A 17 -13.68 -14.40 -8.69
CA ASP A 17 -14.32 -13.61 -9.76
C ASP A 17 -14.74 -12.19 -9.35
N TYR A 18 -15.25 -12.01 -8.13
CA TYR A 18 -15.76 -10.72 -7.63
C TYR A 18 -14.83 -9.98 -6.67
N SER A 19 -13.65 -10.53 -6.34
CA SER A 19 -12.73 -9.93 -5.37
C SER A 19 -12.27 -8.53 -5.79
N MET A 20 -11.95 -8.34 -7.08
CA MET A 20 -11.53 -7.04 -7.58
C MET A 20 -12.68 -6.02 -7.57
N ILE A 21 -13.91 -6.45 -7.86
CA ILE A 21 -15.11 -5.59 -7.78
C ILE A 21 -15.35 -5.14 -6.35
N CYS A 22 -15.31 -6.07 -5.39
CA CYS A 22 -15.42 -5.77 -3.96
C CYS A 22 -14.33 -4.80 -3.52
N PHE A 23 -13.10 -5.00 -3.97
CA PHE A 23 -11.99 -4.11 -3.64
C PHE A 23 -12.18 -2.71 -4.23
N ALA A 24 -12.58 -2.59 -5.50
CA ALA A 24 -12.90 -1.30 -6.11
C ALA A 24 -14.04 -0.56 -5.37
N ALA A 25 -15.10 -1.28 -5.01
CA ALA A 25 -16.23 -0.73 -4.27
C ALA A 25 -15.79 -0.24 -2.87
N TRP A 26 -14.96 -1.01 -2.19
CA TRP A 26 -14.43 -0.63 -0.88
C TRP A 26 -13.51 0.60 -0.97
N ILE A 27 -12.62 0.67 -1.96
CA ILE A 27 -11.80 1.87 -2.22
C ILE A 27 -12.69 3.09 -2.46
N ALA A 28 -13.70 2.97 -3.33
CA ALA A 28 -14.61 4.07 -3.64
C ALA A 28 -15.36 4.58 -2.39
N ALA A 29 -15.83 3.67 -1.53
CA ALA A 29 -16.53 4.02 -0.30
C ALA A 29 -15.65 4.74 0.75
N HIS A 30 -14.33 4.51 0.72
CA HIS A 30 -13.37 5.05 1.71
C HIS A 30 -12.44 6.13 1.14
N SER A 31 -12.68 6.58 -0.10
CA SER A 31 -11.86 7.58 -0.77
C SER A 31 -12.45 8.98 -0.70
N ARG A 32 -11.62 9.97 -0.36
CA ARG A 32 -11.90 11.39 -0.58
C ARG A 32 -11.01 11.87 -1.74
N GLY A 33 -11.60 12.04 -2.91
CA GLY A 33 -10.86 12.35 -4.15
C GLY A 33 -10.17 11.12 -4.72
N ARG A 34 -9.07 11.31 -5.45
CA ARG A 34 -8.30 10.21 -6.08
C ARG A 34 -7.50 9.43 -5.02
N PRO A 35 -7.70 8.12 -4.88
CA PRO A 35 -6.95 7.31 -3.93
C PRO A 35 -5.48 7.16 -4.35
N GLN A 36 -4.59 7.09 -3.36
CA GLN A 36 -3.17 6.87 -3.54
C GLN A 36 -2.79 5.47 -3.06
N PHE A 37 -2.08 4.74 -3.91
CA PHE A 37 -1.51 3.43 -3.57
C PHE A 37 -0.16 3.62 -2.88
N ILE A 38 0.04 3.00 -1.71
CA ILE A 38 1.34 2.97 -1.03
C ILE A 38 1.64 1.56 -0.52
N SER A 39 2.89 1.12 -0.65
CA SER A 39 3.35 -0.16 -0.09
C SER A 39 4.86 -0.21 0.17
N ASP A 40 5.31 -1.19 0.96
CA ASP A 40 6.73 -1.47 1.21
C ASP A 40 7.38 -2.11 -0.03
N ASN A 41 6.80 -3.21 -0.53
CA ASN A 41 7.26 -3.91 -1.73
C ASN A 41 6.61 -3.39 -3.01
N ASN A 42 6.70 -2.08 -3.21
CA ASN A 42 5.94 -1.38 -4.25
C ASN A 42 6.01 -1.97 -5.65
N GLY A 43 7.16 -2.47 -6.08
CA GLY A 43 7.27 -3.12 -7.39
C GLY A 43 6.36 -4.34 -7.52
N PHE A 44 6.31 -5.18 -6.49
CA PHE A 44 5.52 -6.40 -6.48
C PHE A 44 4.02 -6.16 -6.23
N ASP A 45 3.68 -5.37 -5.21
CA ASP A 45 2.26 -5.14 -4.90
C ASP A 45 1.57 -4.38 -6.03
N TRP A 46 2.26 -3.36 -6.58
CA TRP A 46 1.70 -2.52 -7.63
C TRP A 46 1.48 -3.29 -8.93
N GLN A 47 2.47 -4.08 -9.39
CA GLN A 47 2.31 -4.84 -10.63
C GLN A 47 1.11 -5.79 -10.55
N PHE A 48 0.91 -6.44 -9.40
CA PHE A 48 -0.19 -7.36 -9.16
C PHE A 48 -1.52 -6.62 -9.18
N VAL A 49 -1.66 -5.61 -8.32
CA VAL A 49 -2.92 -4.86 -8.18
C VAL A 49 -3.28 -4.14 -9.48
N ASN A 50 -2.30 -3.55 -10.17
CA ASN A 50 -2.52 -2.89 -11.45
C ASN A 50 -3.02 -3.86 -12.52
N TRP A 51 -2.35 -5.00 -12.70
CA TRP A 51 -2.76 -6.00 -13.68
C TRP A 51 -4.18 -6.51 -13.38
N TYR A 52 -4.46 -6.88 -12.13
CA TYR A 52 -5.76 -7.43 -11.75
C TYR A 52 -6.90 -6.42 -11.93
N PHE A 53 -6.70 -5.15 -11.58
CA PHE A 53 -7.73 -4.14 -11.81
C PHE A 53 -8.06 -3.95 -13.29
N TYR A 54 -7.05 -3.90 -14.16
CA TYR A 54 -7.29 -3.79 -15.60
C TYR A 54 -7.87 -5.08 -16.19
N HIS A 55 -7.39 -6.25 -15.77
CA HIS A 55 -7.87 -7.53 -16.27
C HIS A 55 -9.35 -7.79 -15.92
N PHE A 56 -9.76 -7.51 -14.67
CA PHE A 56 -11.10 -7.85 -14.19
C PHE A 56 -12.11 -6.69 -14.27
N ILE A 57 -11.68 -5.43 -14.20
CA ILE A 57 -12.58 -4.26 -14.16
C ILE A 57 -12.35 -3.29 -15.35
N GLY A 58 -11.26 -3.45 -16.10
CA GLY A 58 -10.91 -2.55 -17.21
C GLY A 58 -10.40 -1.18 -16.77
N ARG A 59 -10.23 -0.94 -15.46
CA ARG A 59 -9.69 0.31 -14.90
C ARG A 59 -9.05 0.08 -13.54
N ASN A 60 -8.04 0.89 -13.21
CA ASN A 60 -7.43 0.93 -11.89
C ASN A 60 -7.84 2.21 -11.14
N PRO A 61 -8.53 2.14 -9.98
CA PRO A 61 -8.96 3.32 -9.22
C PRO A 61 -7.78 4.17 -8.71
N PHE A 62 -6.60 3.57 -8.52
CA PHE A 62 -5.37 4.29 -8.13
C PHE A 62 -4.71 5.02 -9.33
N GLY A 63 -5.08 4.66 -10.56
CA GLY A 63 -4.50 5.16 -11.81
C GLY A 63 -3.18 4.46 -12.16
N HIS A 64 -2.15 5.23 -12.54
CA HIS A 64 -0.87 4.70 -13.05
C HIS A 64 0.33 4.87 -12.09
N SER A 65 0.09 5.38 -10.88
CA SER A 65 1.16 5.78 -9.96
C SER A 65 0.99 5.11 -8.60
N SER A 66 2.13 4.86 -7.96
CA SER A 66 2.24 4.22 -6.66
C SER A 66 3.37 4.87 -5.85
N VAL A 67 3.27 4.80 -4.52
CA VAL A 67 4.27 5.34 -3.58
C VAL A 67 5.00 4.19 -2.91
N ASN A 68 6.34 4.19 -2.97
CA ASN A 68 7.16 3.24 -2.23
C ASN A 68 7.46 3.78 -0.83
N LEU A 69 6.94 3.13 0.21
CA LEU A 69 7.07 3.55 1.60
C LEU A 69 8.54 3.59 2.06
N GLY A 70 9.34 2.60 1.64
CA GLY A 70 10.77 2.54 1.95
C GLY A 70 11.55 3.72 1.36
N SER A 71 11.24 4.11 0.13
CA SER A 71 11.86 5.24 -0.57
C SER A 71 11.45 6.57 0.05
N LEU A 72 10.18 6.71 0.45
CA LEU A 72 9.71 7.86 1.21
C LEU A 72 10.50 8.03 2.51
N TYR A 73 10.63 6.96 3.29
CA TYR A 73 11.39 7.00 4.54
C TYR A 73 12.86 7.39 4.33
N LYS A 74 13.54 6.77 3.37
CA LYS A 74 14.93 7.12 3.02
C LYS A 74 15.07 8.60 2.67
N GLY A 75 14.11 9.15 1.92
CA GLY A 75 14.05 10.58 1.62
C GLY A 75 13.85 11.46 2.85
N LEU A 76 13.01 11.04 3.80
CA LEU A 76 12.76 11.77 5.05
C LEU A 76 13.99 11.84 5.95
N VAL A 77 14.77 10.75 6.04
CA VAL A 77 15.98 10.70 6.88
C VAL A 77 17.25 11.13 6.15
N GLY A 78 17.19 11.33 4.83
CA GLY A 78 18.34 11.69 4.01
C GLY A 78 19.41 10.61 3.90
N ASP A 79 19.05 9.33 4.09
CA ASP A 79 19.98 8.20 4.10
C ASP A 79 19.38 6.99 3.37
N THR A 80 20.03 6.59 2.27
CA THR A 80 19.58 5.48 1.41
C THR A 80 19.86 4.09 1.99
N LEU A 81 20.70 3.99 3.03
CA LEU A 81 21.05 2.74 3.71
C LEU A 81 20.04 2.37 4.80
N GLN A 82 19.25 3.35 5.26
CA GLN A 82 18.28 3.15 6.34
C GLN A 82 16.99 2.49 5.86
N ASN A 83 16.26 1.88 6.80
CA ASN A 83 14.94 1.30 6.58
C ASN A 83 13.99 1.65 7.74
N PHE A 84 12.68 1.59 7.49
CA PHE A 84 11.66 1.98 8.45
C PHE A 84 11.13 0.84 9.33
N LYS A 85 11.62 -0.40 9.18
CA LYS A 85 10.97 -1.59 9.76
C LYS A 85 10.84 -1.53 11.29
N HIS A 86 11.74 -0.80 11.94
CA HIS A 86 11.71 -0.54 13.39
C HIS A 86 10.55 0.37 13.84
N LEU A 87 9.86 1.05 12.91
CA LEU A 87 8.67 1.87 13.17
C LEU A 87 7.37 1.07 13.13
N ARG A 88 7.40 -0.21 12.74
CA ARG A 88 6.23 -1.11 12.78
C ARG A 88 5.91 -1.46 14.24
N LYS A 89 4.63 -1.41 14.64
CA LYS A 89 4.19 -1.92 15.96
C LYS A 89 3.70 -3.36 15.85
N THR A 90 2.93 -3.65 14.81
CA THR A 90 2.50 -4.99 14.42
C THR A 90 3.69 -5.74 13.82
N PRO A 91 4.04 -6.94 14.36
CA PRO A 91 5.13 -7.76 13.82
C PRO A 91 4.87 -8.16 12.37
N HIS A 92 5.96 -8.38 11.62
CA HIS A 92 5.88 -8.94 10.27
C HIS A 92 5.60 -10.44 10.35
N THR A 93 4.47 -10.90 9.82
CA THR A 93 3.99 -12.29 10.00
C THR A 93 3.84 -13.07 8.69
N HIS A 94 4.07 -12.44 7.53
CA HIS A 94 3.69 -12.98 6.21
C HIS A 94 2.19 -13.21 6.07
N HIS A 95 1.41 -12.50 6.88
CA HIS A 95 -0.04 -12.42 6.72
C HIS A 95 -0.37 -11.02 6.19
N PRO A 96 -1.02 -10.89 5.02
CA PRO A 96 -1.08 -9.62 4.28
C PRO A 96 -1.77 -8.51 5.08
N LEU A 97 -2.76 -8.87 5.91
CA LEU A 97 -3.45 -7.89 6.76
C LEU A 97 -2.56 -7.33 7.87
N ASP A 98 -1.73 -8.18 8.49
CA ASP A 98 -0.87 -7.75 9.60
C ASP A 98 0.31 -6.95 9.07
N ASP A 99 0.83 -7.33 7.90
CA ASP A 99 1.93 -6.65 7.23
C ASP A 99 1.50 -5.28 6.69
N ALA A 100 0.33 -5.20 6.04
CA ALA A 100 -0.28 -3.92 5.69
C ALA A 100 -0.52 -3.04 6.92
N ARG A 101 -0.98 -3.61 8.05
CA ARG A 101 -1.16 -2.86 9.31
C ARG A 101 0.15 -2.33 9.85
N GLY A 102 1.19 -3.16 9.94
CA GLY A 102 2.52 -2.75 10.42
C GLY A 102 3.13 -1.65 9.54
N ASN A 103 2.98 -1.76 8.22
CA ASN A 103 3.41 -0.72 7.29
C ASN A 103 2.62 0.58 7.46
N ALA A 104 1.31 0.52 7.68
CA ALA A 104 0.48 1.69 7.95
C ALA A 104 0.85 2.38 9.26
N GLU A 105 1.14 1.62 10.33
CA GLU A 105 1.62 2.16 11.61
C GLU A 105 2.98 2.85 11.48
N ALA A 106 3.89 2.28 10.68
CA ALA A 106 5.15 2.93 10.37
C ALA A 106 4.94 4.24 9.60
N PHE A 107 4.02 4.25 8.62
CA PHE A 107 3.68 5.46 7.88
C PHE A 107 3.07 6.55 8.77
N LEU A 108 2.18 6.19 9.71
CA LEU A 108 1.64 7.11 10.71
C LEU A 108 2.74 7.68 11.62
N SER A 109 3.68 6.84 12.05
CA SER A 109 4.85 7.29 12.82
C SER A 109 5.70 8.28 12.05
N MET A 110 5.89 8.08 10.73
CA MET A 110 6.60 9.04 9.88
C MET A 110 5.86 10.38 9.78
N ILE A 111 4.52 10.36 9.67
CA ILE A 111 3.70 11.57 9.63
C ILE A 111 3.87 12.38 10.91
N GLU A 112 3.83 11.71 12.06
CA GLU A 112 4.00 12.34 13.36
C GLU A 112 5.42 12.88 13.56
N GLN A 113 6.45 12.04 13.36
CA GLN A 113 7.84 12.36 13.66
C GLN A 113 8.45 13.39 12.71
N TYR A 114 8.10 13.35 11.43
CA TYR A 114 8.69 14.21 10.40
C TYR A 114 7.73 15.30 9.90
N HIS A 115 6.55 15.44 10.52
CA HIS A 115 5.52 16.40 10.14
C HIS A 115 5.14 16.33 8.64
N LEU A 116 5.10 15.11 8.10
CA LEU A 116 4.77 14.87 6.69
C LEU A 116 3.33 15.33 6.40
N LYS A 117 3.14 16.08 5.31
CA LYS A 117 1.81 16.52 4.85
C LYS A 117 1.22 15.51 3.85
N ILE A 118 -0.05 15.14 4.03
CA ILE A 118 -0.80 14.14 3.23
C ILE A 118 -2.21 14.60 2.86
#